data_AF-A0A410DQQ3-F1
#
_entry.id   AF-A0A410DQQ3-F1
#
_cell.length_a   1.000
_cell.length_b   1.000
_cell.length_c   1.000
_cell.angle_alpha   90.00
_cell.angle_beta   90.00
_cell.angle_gamma   90.00
#
_symmetry.space_group_name_H-M   'P 1'
#
loop_
_entity.id
_entity.type
_entity.pdbx_description
1 polymer ?
#
loop_
_entity_poly.entity_id
_entity_poly.type
_entity_poly.pdbx_seq_one_letter_code
_entity_poly.pdbx_strand_id
1 'polypeptide(L)'
;MKNYYEDKLLAFKIEGKLHNKIVLYDDNYKKHIKVRHPEMSMENIEDILKTPDYVYKPSRNSTIFYYEKLYERDTYRVVIESCKKHTKEVVTAYKVGNEEGYTVKHIYCVYDKETFIEYEDMNKELEDDFDYFYGIFNKAE
;
A
#
# COMPACT_ATOMS: atom_id res chain seq x y z
N MET A 1 1.79 -14.21 -1.96
CA MET A 1 1.91 -14.25 -0.49
C MET A 1 2.80 -15.41 -0.06
N LYS A 2 3.66 -15.25 0.95
CA LYS A 2 4.43 -16.36 1.56
C LYS A 2 3.95 -16.59 3.00
N ASN A 3 3.75 -17.82 3.42
CA ASN A 3 3.36 -18.13 4.81
C ASN A 3 4.57 -18.61 5.63
N TYR A 4 4.50 -18.41 6.93
CA TYR A 4 5.49 -18.87 7.91
C TYR A 4 4.83 -18.98 9.29
N TYR A 5 5.54 -19.58 10.26
CA TYR A 5 5.10 -19.62 11.64
C TYR A 5 5.93 -18.65 12.49
N GLU A 6 5.28 -17.80 13.27
CA GLU A 6 5.89 -16.92 14.28
C GLU A 6 5.24 -17.27 15.63
N ASP A 7 6.03 -17.72 16.62
CA ASP A 7 5.53 -18.13 17.94
C ASP A 7 4.34 -19.12 17.92
N LYS A 8 4.39 -20.08 16.98
CA LYS A 8 3.34 -21.09 16.71
C LYS A 8 2.05 -20.54 16.07
N LEU A 9 2.01 -19.25 15.72
CA LEU A 9 0.93 -18.64 14.95
C LEU A 9 1.27 -18.67 13.46
N LEU A 10 0.30 -19.06 12.64
CA LEU A 10 0.41 -18.97 11.19
C LEU A 10 0.36 -17.49 10.79
N ALA A 11 1.37 -17.04 10.06
CA ALA A 11 1.52 -15.68 9.59
C ALA A 11 1.78 -15.64 8.08
N PHE A 12 1.31 -14.59 7.44
CA PHE A 12 1.47 -14.34 6.02
C PHE A 12 2.31 -13.09 5.81
N LYS A 13 3.43 -13.24 5.09
CA LYS A 13 4.25 -12.12 4.61
C LYS A 13 3.71 -11.62 3.28
N ILE A 14 3.43 -10.31 3.26
CA ILE A 14 2.97 -9.55 2.10
C ILE A 14 4.00 -8.44 1.84
N GLU A 15 4.35 -8.26 0.57
CA GLU A 15 5.16 -7.15 0.08
C GLU A 15 4.19 -6.13 -0.52
N GLY A 16 4.03 -4.98 0.13
CA GLY A 16 3.12 -3.92 -0.31
C GLY A 16 3.86 -2.79 -1.01
N LYS A 17 3.11 -1.88 -1.65
CA LYS A 17 3.66 -0.82 -2.53
C LYS A 17 4.75 0.04 -1.88
N LEU A 18 4.57 0.45 -0.62
CA LEU A 18 5.55 1.25 0.13
C LEU A 18 6.32 0.46 1.21
N HIS A 19 5.90 -0.77 1.52
CA HIS A 19 6.43 -1.53 2.65
C HIS A 19 6.73 -2.98 2.26
N ASN A 20 8.01 -3.35 2.29
CA ASN A 20 8.51 -4.66 1.85
C ASN A 20 8.25 -5.81 2.84
N LYS A 21 7.73 -5.51 4.03
CA LYS A 21 7.45 -6.53 5.05
C LYS A 21 6.21 -6.15 5.85
N ILE A 22 5.07 -6.62 5.36
CA ILE A 22 3.79 -6.55 6.03
C ILE A 22 3.40 -7.96 6.47
N VAL A 23 2.99 -8.11 7.72
CA VAL A 23 2.59 -9.38 8.32
C VAL A 23 1.09 -9.37 8.56
N LEU A 24 0.40 -10.43 8.13
CA LEU A 24 -0.98 -10.71 8.50
C LEU A 24 -1.01 -12.02 9.26
N TYR A 25 -1.42 -12.00 10.53
CA TYR A 25 -1.64 -13.22 11.29
C TYR A 25 -2.96 -13.87 10.89
N ASP A 26 -2.94 -15.19 10.68
CA ASP A 26 -4.13 -15.99 10.34
C ASP A 26 -5.22 -15.84 11.41
N ASP A 27 -4.81 -15.77 12.68
CA ASP A 27 -5.73 -15.57 13.80
C ASP A 27 -6.45 -14.22 13.72
N ASN A 28 -5.71 -13.15 13.40
CA ASN A 28 -6.30 -11.82 13.20
C ASN A 28 -7.28 -11.82 12.01
N TYR A 29 -6.89 -12.45 10.90
CA TYR A 29 -7.79 -12.57 9.75
C TYR A 29 -9.08 -13.33 10.12
N LYS A 30 -8.97 -14.52 10.71
CA LYS A 30 -10.11 -15.40 10.98
C LYS A 30 -11.03 -14.90 12.08
N LYS A 31 -10.49 -14.33 13.16
CA LYS A 31 -11.28 -13.97 14.35
C LYS A 31 -11.75 -12.51 14.35
N HIS A 32 -11.04 -11.62 13.66
CA HIS A 32 -11.37 -10.19 13.65
C HIS A 32 -11.86 -9.73 12.28
N ILE A 33 -10.99 -9.79 11.26
CA ILE A 33 -11.29 -9.21 9.95
C ILE A 33 -12.47 -9.94 9.30
N LYS A 34 -12.39 -11.27 9.16
CA LYS A 34 -13.41 -12.05 8.44
C LYS A 34 -14.76 -12.07 9.15
N VAL A 35 -14.77 -11.94 10.47
CA VAL A 35 -15.99 -11.92 11.29
C VAL A 35 -16.71 -10.57 11.15
N ARG A 36 -15.98 -9.46 11.22
CA ARG A 36 -16.56 -8.10 11.19
C ARG A 36 -16.77 -7.57 9.77
N HIS A 37 -15.92 -8.01 8.85
CA HIS A 37 -15.85 -7.57 7.47
C HIS A 37 -15.84 -8.79 6.55
N PRO A 38 -16.96 -9.54 6.47
CA PRO A 38 -17.05 -10.75 5.66
C PRO A 38 -16.78 -10.52 4.16
N GLU A 39 -16.96 -9.28 3.69
CA GLU A 39 -16.60 -8.82 2.35
C GLU A 39 -15.09 -8.83 2.09
N MET A 40 -14.26 -8.75 3.14
CA MET A 40 -12.81 -8.79 2.99
C MET A 40 -12.31 -10.23 2.84
N SER A 41 -11.61 -10.51 1.75
CA SER A 41 -10.84 -11.73 1.55
C SER A 41 -9.33 -11.48 1.72
N MET A 42 -8.54 -12.54 1.95
CA MET A 42 -7.08 -12.44 1.92
C MET A 42 -6.56 -11.91 0.58
N GLU A 43 -7.21 -12.28 -0.52
CA GLU A 43 -6.85 -11.81 -1.86
C GLU A 43 -7.08 -10.31 -1.99
N ASN A 44 -8.21 -9.78 -1.49
CA ASN A 44 -8.45 -8.33 -1.47
C ASN A 44 -7.39 -7.61 -0.62
N ILE A 45 -7.05 -8.15 0.55
CA ILE A 45 -6.02 -7.54 1.42
C ILE A 45 -4.66 -7.51 0.70
N GLU A 46 -4.25 -8.63 0.08
CA GLU A 46 -3.00 -8.70 -0.65
C GLU A 46 -2.97 -7.72 -1.84
N ASP A 47 -4.06 -7.65 -2.60
CA ASP A 47 -4.18 -6.77 -3.76
C ASP A 47 -4.17 -5.28 -3.38
N ILE A 48 -4.94 -4.88 -2.36
CA ILE A 48 -4.95 -3.50 -1.84
C ILE A 48 -3.55 -3.08 -1.36
N LEU A 49 -2.82 -3.98 -0.69
CA LEU A 49 -1.48 -3.67 -0.20
C LEU A 49 -0.46 -3.53 -1.33
N LYS A 50 -0.56 -4.35 -2.39
CA LYS A 50 0.36 -4.35 -3.53
C LYS A 50 0.10 -3.22 -4.51
N THR A 51 -1.16 -2.97 -4.81
CA THR A 51 -1.59 -2.03 -5.85
C THR A 51 -2.67 -1.07 -5.32
N PRO A 52 -2.36 -0.31 -4.25
CA PRO A 52 -3.27 0.69 -3.74
C PRO A 52 -3.50 1.80 -4.77
N ASP A 53 -4.64 2.45 -4.70
CA ASP A 53 -4.85 3.74 -5.36
C ASP A 53 -4.31 4.86 -4.46
N TYR A 54 -4.44 4.72 -3.13
CA TYR A 54 -3.92 5.69 -2.17
C TYR A 54 -3.25 5.03 -0.97
N VAL A 55 -2.21 5.68 -0.45
CA VAL A 55 -1.66 5.41 0.89
C VAL A 55 -1.50 6.71 1.65
N TYR A 56 -2.09 6.78 2.84
CA TYR A 56 -2.00 7.97 3.69
C TYR A 56 -1.94 7.63 5.16
N LYS A 57 -1.67 8.63 5.98
CA LYS A 57 -1.60 8.52 7.44
C LYS A 57 -2.71 9.33 8.10
N PRO A 58 -3.21 8.95 9.28
CA PRO A 58 -4.14 9.79 10.03
C PRO A 58 -3.48 11.07 10.55
N SER A 59 -2.16 11.05 10.78
CA SER A 59 -1.39 12.21 11.20
C SER A 59 0.08 12.07 10.80
N ARG A 60 0.82 13.19 10.77
CA ARG A 60 2.25 13.24 10.41
C ARG A 60 3.10 12.19 11.15
N ASN A 61 2.87 12.03 12.45
CA ASN A 61 3.68 11.17 13.32
C ASN A 61 3.07 9.78 13.58
N SER A 62 1.94 9.45 12.93
CA SER A 62 1.30 8.15 13.13
C SER A 62 2.20 6.98 12.72
N THR A 63 2.11 5.88 13.46
CA THR A 63 2.67 4.56 13.09
C THR A 63 1.76 3.78 12.14
N ILE A 64 0.53 4.26 11.96
CA ILE A 64 -0.55 3.67 11.17
C ILE A 64 -0.52 4.23 9.74
N PHE A 65 -0.76 3.33 8.77
CA PHE A 65 -0.96 3.65 7.37
C PHE A 65 -2.29 3.06 6.91
N TYR A 66 -3.00 3.83 6.11
CA TYR A 66 -4.22 3.42 5.42
C TYR A 66 -3.89 3.19 3.96
N TYR A 67 -4.07 1.95 3.52
CA TYR A 67 -4.00 1.56 2.12
C TYR A 67 -5.42 1.47 1.58
N GLU A 68 -5.70 2.17 0.50
CA GLU A 68 -7.01 2.16 -0.12
C GLU A 68 -6.97 1.74 -1.55
N LYS A 69 -8.01 1.03 -1.96
CA LYS A 69 -8.28 0.72 -3.35
C LYS A 69 -9.77 0.84 -3.64
N LEU A 70 -10.09 1.42 -4.77
CA LEU A 70 -11.44 1.47 -5.30
C LEU A 70 -11.70 0.20 -6.11
N TYR A 71 -12.71 -0.57 -5.72
CA TYR A 71 -13.24 -1.66 -6.54
C TYR A 71 -14.64 -1.28 -7.02
N GLU A 72 -14.79 -1.09 -8.32
CA GLU A 72 -16.03 -0.67 -8.98
C GLU A 72 -16.60 0.64 -8.41
N ARG A 73 -17.41 0.55 -7.34
CA ARG A 73 -18.09 1.68 -6.69
C ARG A 73 -17.77 1.82 -5.20
N ASP A 74 -16.99 0.88 -4.66
CA ASP A 74 -16.74 0.76 -3.24
C ASP A 74 -15.26 0.92 -2.94
N THR A 75 -14.93 1.76 -1.98
CA THR A 75 -13.57 1.90 -1.49
C THR A 75 -13.33 0.91 -0.37
N TYR A 76 -12.22 0.20 -0.44
CA TYR A 76 -11.79 -0.74 0.59
C TYR A 76 -10.48 -0.29 1.17
N ARG A 77 -10.34 -0.47 2.49
CA ARG A 77 -9.17 -0.03 3.24
C ARG A 77 -8.53 -1.18 3.98
N VAL A 78 -7.21 -1.27 3.88
CA VAL A 78 -6.36 -2.07 4.76
C VAL A 78 -5.59 -1.13 5.67
N VAL A 79 -5.70 -1.36 6.98
CA VAL A 79 -4.99 -0.62 8.00
C VAL A 79 -3.78 -1.42 8.45
N ILE A 80 -2.60 -0.84 8.32
CA ILE A 80 -1.36 -1.43 8.82
C ILE A 80 -0.72 -0.54 9.87
N GLU A 81 -0.05 -1.16 10.84
CA GLU A 81 0.69 -0.45 11.89
C GLU A 81 2.13 -0.96 11.99
N SER A 82 3.02 -0.09 12.47
CA SER A 82 4.40 -0.42 12.77
C SER A 82 4.51 -1.23 14.07
N CYS A 83 4.82 -2.53 13.97
CA CYS A 83 4.96 -3.41 15.13
C CYS A 83 6.43 -3.60 15.55
N LYS A 84 7.33 -3.83 14.59
CA LYS A 84 8.79 -3.97 14.81
C LYS A 84 9.57 -3.09 13.83
N LYS A 85 10.87 -2.91 14.05
CA LYS A 85 11.75 -2.17 13.13
C LYS A 85 11.60 -2.74 11.70
N HIS A 86 11.22 -1.89 10.74
CA HIS A 86 10.96 -2.25 9.34
C HIS A 86 9.89 -3.34 9.10
N THR A 87 9.03 -3.65 10.08
CA THR A 87 7.95 -4.63 9.93
C THR A 87 6.62 -3.96 10.25
N LYS A 88 5.67 -4.06 9.33
CA LYS A 88 4.28 -3.64 9.53
C LYS A 88 3.39 -4.84 9.77
N GLU A 89 2.28 -4.62 10.44
CA GLU A 89 1.27 -5.62 10.73
C GLU A 89 -0.09 -5.13 10.24
N VAL A 90 -0.87 -6.01 9.61
CA VAL A 90 -2.26 -5.73 9.28
C VAL A 90 -3.09 -5.76 10.56
N VAL A 91 -3.64 -4.60 10.94
CA VAL A 91 -4.47 -4.45 12.13
C VAL A 91 -5.92 -4.78 11.80
N THR A 92 -6.45 -4.20 10.72
CA THR A 92 -7.81 -4.46 10.25
C THR A 92 -7.94 -4.18 8.75
N ALA A 93 -9.03 -4.64 8.14
CA ALA A 93 -9.41 -4.30 6.79
C ALA A 93 -10.93 -4.24 6.68
N TYR A 94 -11.47 -3.27 5.93
CA TYR A 94 -12.91 -3.02 5.85
C TYR A 94 -13.30 -2.24 4.60
N LYS A 95 -14.56 -2.34 4.20
CA LYS A 95 -15.19 -1.43 3.24
C LYS A 95 -15.42 -0.05 3.87
N VAL A 96 -14.93 1.00 3.24
CA VAL A 96 -15.10 2.39 3.68
C VAL A 96 -16.53 2.84 3.36
N GLY A 97 -17.24 3.37 4.36
CA GLY A 97 -18.56 3.97 4.15
C GLY A 97 -18.46 5.30 3.37
N ASN A 98 -19.53 5.68 2.68
CA ASN A 98 -19.63 6.87 1.80
C ASN A 98 -19.41 8.25 2.49
N GLU A 99 -18.88 8.32 3.71
CA GLU A 99 -18.81 9.54 4.52
C GLU A 99 -17.39 10.06 4.79
N GLU A 100 -16.35 9.55 4.14
CA GLU A 100 -15.04 10.17 4.25
C GLU A 100 -14.90 11.33 3.28
N GLY A 101 -15.48 12.46 3.69
CA GLY A 101 -15.30 13.75 3.02
C GLY A 101 -13.82 14.12 2.85
N TYR A 102 -13.53 14.80 1.75
CA TYR A 102 -12.24 15.41 1.39
C TYR A 102 -11.58 16.14 2.56
N THR A 103 -10.79 15.47 3.41
CA THR A 103 -10.07 16.18 4.50
C THR A 103 -8.75 15.51 4.88
N VAL A 104 -8.74 14.32 5.48
CA VAL A 104 -7.47 13.76 6.02
C VAL A 104 -6.64 13.03 4.96
N LYS A 105 -7.30 12.36 4.00
CA LYS A 105 -6.68 11.57 2.92
C LYS A 105 -5.62 12.34 2.12
N HIS A 106 -5.86 13.63 1.88
CA HIS A 106 -4.97 14.47 1.06
C HIS A 106 -3.86 15.14 1.86
N ILE A 107 -4.09 15.48 3.14
CA ILE A 107 -3.11 16.25 3.94
C ILE A 107 -1.87 15.42 4.26
N TYR A 108 -2.05 14.15 4.59
CA TYR A 108 -0.95 13.23 4.90
C TYR A 108 -0.88 12.06 3.92
N CYS A 109 -1.17 12.37 2.65
CA CYS A 109 -0.98 11.43 1.55
C CYS A 109 0.52 11.13 1.38
N VAL A 110 0.86 9.85 1.32
CA VAL A 110 2.22 9.35 1.11
C VAL A 110 2.35 8.74 -0.28
N TYR A 111 1.25 8.27 -0.85
CA TYR A 111 1.19 7.75 -2.20
C TYR A 111 -0.19 8.01 -2.79
N ASP A 112 -0.19 8.56 -4.00
CA ASP A 112 -1.33 8.70 -4.89
C ASP A 112 -0.93 8.07 -6.22
N LYS A 113 -1.70 7.08 -6.67
CA LYS A 113 -1.42 6.35 -7.90
C LYS A 113 -1.38 7.24 -9.14
N GLU A 114 -2.29 8.22 -9.25
CA GLU A 114 -2.34 9.10 -10.43
C GLU A 114 -1.09 9.98 -10.48
N THR A 115 -0.80 10.67 -9.39
CA THR A 115 0.40 11.52 -9.27
C THR A 115 1.69 10.71 -9.42
N PHE A 116 1.74 9.48 -8.90
CA PHE A 116 2.93 8.64 -9.00
C PHE A 116 3.21 8.19 -10.44
N ILE A 117 2.17 7.90 -11.24
CA ILE A 117 2.33 7.60 -12.66
C ILE A 117 2.90 8.81 -13.41
N GLU A 118 2.37 10.01 -13.14
CA GLU A 118 2.90 11.25 -13.73
C GLU A 118 4.40 11.44 -13.41
N TYR A 119 4.81 11.19 -12.16
CA TYR A 119 6.23 11.26 -11.77
C TYR A 119 7.10 10.19 -12.44
N GLU A 120 6.62 8.95 -12.58
CA GLU A 120 7.38 7.90 -13.27
C GLU A 120 7.56 8.23 -14.76
N ASP A 121 6.51 8.72 -15.42
CA ASP A 121 6.56 9.11 -16.82
C ASP A 121 7.53 10.28 -17.04
N MET A 122 7.49 11.31 -16.19
CA MET A 122 8.44 12.43 -16.25
C MET A 122 9.90 11.98 -16.03
N ASN A 123 10.16 11.08 -15.07
CA ASN A 123 11.51 10.59 -14.83
C ASN A 123 12.04 9.76 -16.01
N LYS A 124 11.17 8.98 -16.66
CA LYS A 124 11.54 8.20 -17.83
C LYS A 124 11.86 9.09 -19.04
N GLU A 125 11.06 10.13 -19.30
CA GLU A 125 11.36 11.12 -20.33
C GLU A 125 12.73 11.79 -20.07
N LEU A 126 13.02 12.13 -18.82
CA LEU A 126 14.32 12.69 -18.44
C LEU A 126 15.48 11.71 -18.66
N GLU A 127 15.34 10.43 -18.29
CA GLU A 127 16.36 9.40 -18.54
C GLU A 127 16.60 9.20 -20.04
N ASP A 128 15.53 9.13 -20.84
CA ASP A 128 15.60 9.01 -22.30
C ASP A 128 16.32 10.23 -22.92
N ASP A 129 16.04 11.45 -22.43
CA ASP A 129 16.73 12.67 -22.85
C ASP A 129 18.22 12.65 -22.47
N PHE A 130 18.58 12.21 -21.26
CA PHE A 130 19.97 12.06 -20.84
C PHE A 130 20.73 11.10 -21.75
N ASP A 131 20.15 9.92 -22.04
CA ASP A 131 20.75 8.93 -22.94
C ASP A 131 20.93 9.47 -24.37
N TYR A 132 19.95 10.25 -24.86
CA TYR A 132 20.04 10.94 -26.14
C TYR A 132 21.22 11.93 -26.18
N PHE A 133 21.34 12.81 -25.18
CA PHE A 133 22.44 13.77 -25.10
C PHE A 133 23.80 13.08 -24.95
N TYR A 134 23.91 12.06 -24.10
CA TYR A 134 25.13 11.26 -23.97
C TYR A 134 25.53 10.62 -25.31
N GLY A 135 24.57 10.11 -26.08
CA GLY A 135 24.81 9.53 -27.41
C GLY A 135 25.27 10.54 -28.45
N ILE A 136 24.88 11.81 -28.35
CA ILE A 136 25.36 12.89 -29.23
C ILE A 136 26.77 13.31 -28.83
N PHE A 137 27.02 13.58 -27.54
CA PHE A 137 28.30 14.10 -27.09
C PHE A 137 29.43 13.07 -27.17
N ASN A 138 29.14 11.78 -26.99
CA ASN A 138 30.14 10.70 -27.15
C ASN A 138 30.39 10.26 -28.61
N LYS A 139 29.63 10.77 -29.59
CA LYS A 139 29.89 10.56 -31.03
C LYS A 139 30.68 11.71 -31.66
N ALA A 140 31.02 12.73 -30.89
CA ALA A 140 31.76 13.91 -31.35
C ALA A 140 33.29 13.79 -31.14
N GLU A 141 33.81 12.61 -30.78
CA GLU A 141 35.24 12.25 -30.82
C GLU A 141 35.64 11.55 -32.12
#